data_AF-A0A1E5XPE1-F1
#
_entry.id   AF-A0A1E5XPE1-F1
#
_cell.length_a   1.000
_cell.length_b   1.000
_cell.length_c   1.000
_cell.angle_alpha   90.00
_cell.angle_beta   90.00
_cell.angle_gamma   90.00
#
_symmetry.space_group_name_H-M   'P 1'
#
loop_
_entity.id
_entity.type
_entity.pdbx_description
1 polymer ?
#
loop_
_entity_poly.entity_id
_entity_poly.type
_entity_poly.pdbx_seq_one_letter_code
_entity_poly.pdbx_strand_id
1 'polypeptide(L)' 'MERQAAYLKLRASSPYSTEEERTLARLESGALLAEIRHRQSDFLTATKGEPPHDRLTDVAAAFERLVDQLERVSRAPR' A
#
# COMPACT_ATOMS: atom_id res chain seq x y z
N MET A 1 6.25 5.04 3.60
CA MET A 1 5.39 4.38 2.61
C MET A 1 3.99 5.00 2.54
N GLU A 2 3.37 5.39 3.66
CA GLU A 2 2.04 6.05 3.67
C GLU A 2 1.94 7.31 2.80
N ARG A 3 2.94 8.19 2.86
CA ARG A 3 3.00 9.38 2.00
C ARG A 3 3.02 9.03 0.51
N GLN A 4 3.69 7.94 0.14
CA GLN A 4 3.79 7.49 -1.25
C GLN A 4 2.47 6.87 -1.72
N ALA A 5 1.82 6.04 -0.89
CA ALA A 5 0.49 5.53 -1.19
C ALA A 5 -0.56 6.65 -1.35
N ALA A 6 -0.51 7.66 -0.47
CA ALA A 6 -1.37 8.84 -0.57
C ALA A 6 -1.12 9.65 -1.85
N TYR A 7 0.15 9.85 -2.22
CA TYR A 7 0.54 10.53 -3.45
C TYR A 7 0.03 9.79 -4.70
N LEU A 8 0.22 8.47 -4.77
CA LEU A 8 -0.23 7.66 -5.89
C LEU A 8 -1.75 7.66 -6.02
N LYS A 9 -2.47 7.61 -4.89
CA LYS A 9 -3.94 7.77 -4.86
C LYS A 9 -4.37 9.12 -5.43
N LEU A 10 -3.72 10.21 -5.02
CA LEU A 10 -4.03 11.55 -5.51
C LEU A 10 -3.81 11.63 -7.02
N ARG A 11 -2.67 11.14 -7.51
CA ARG A 11 -2.32 11.16 -8.93
C ARG A 11 -3.27 10.31 -9.78
N ALA A 12 -3.62 9.10 -9.31
CA ALA A 12 -4.54 8.21 -10.01
C ALA A 12 -5.98 8.74 -10.08
N SER A 13 -6.40 9.55 -9.12
CA SER A 13 -7.76 10.12 -9.02
C SER A 13 -7.87 11.57 -9.50
N SER A 14 -6.76 12.19 -9.89
CA SER A 14 -6.73 13.61 -10.25
C SER A 14 -7.48 13.87 -11.56
N PRO A 15 -8.43 14.83 -11.58
CA PRO A 15 -9.08 15.27 -12.80
C PRO A 15 -8.12 16.09 -13.69
N TYR A 16 -7.01 16.57 -13.13
CA TYR A 16 -5.97 17.32 -13.83
C TYR A 16 -4.88 16.43 -14.44
N SER A 17 -4.91 15.12 -14.17
CA SER A 17 -3.94 14.18 -14.73
C SER A 17 -4.40 13.60 -16.06
N THR A 18 -3.44 13.35 -16.95
CA THR A 18 -3.70 12.65 -18.20
C THR A 18 -4.05 11.17 -17.94
N GLU A 19 -4.64 10.50 -18.92
CA GLU A 19 -4.94 9.06 -18.81
C GLU A 19 -3.67 8.23 -18.61
N GLU A 20 -2.57 8.60 -19.28
CA GLU A 20 -1.26 7.97 -19.11
C GLU A 20 -0.74 8.15 -17.69
N GLU A 21 -0.83 9.35 -17.11
CA GLU A 21 -0.40 9.61 -15.74
C GLU A 21 -1.21 8.84 -14.71
N ARG A 22 -2.55 8.75 -14.91
CA ARG A 22 -3.41 7.95 -14.05
C ARG A 22 -3.08 6.47 -14.16
N THR A 23 -2.81 5.98 -15.37
CA THR A 23 -2.42 4.59 -15.62
C THR A 23 -1.07 4.26 -14.97
N LEU A 24 -0.08 5.15 -15.12
CA LEU A 24 1.23 5.02 -14.47
C LEU A 24 1.08 4.98 -12.95
N ALA A 25 0.28 5.86 -12.36
CA ALA A 25 0.04 5.87 -10.91
C ALA A 25 -0.60 4.56 -10.41
N ARG A 26 -1.51 3.95 -11.19
CA ARG A 26 -2.10 2.63 -10.87
C ARG A 26 -1.04 1.52 -10.94
N LEU A 27 -0.17 1.53 -11.94
CA LEU A 27 0.94 0.57 -12.08
C LEU A 27 1.96 0.70 -10.95
N GLU A 28 2.38 1.92 -10.64
CA GLU A 28 3.27 2.24 -9.50
C GLU A 28 2.65 1.80 -8.17
N SER A 29 1.32 1.96 -8.02
CA SER A 29 0.59 1.46 -6.85
C SER A 29 0.60 -0.06 -6.74
N GLY A 30 0.50 -0.77 -7.88
CA GLY A 30 0.60 -2.23 -7.92
C GLY A 30 2.00 -2.74 -7.55
N ALA A 31 3.05 -2.07 -8.03
CA ALA A 31 4.43 -2.40 -7.65
C ALA A 31 4.67 -2.18 -6.15
N LEU A 32 4.22 -1.03 -5.61
CA LEU A 32 4.34 -0.74 -4.19
C LEU A 32 3.52 -1.72 -3.32
N LEU A 33 2.35 -2.16 -3.80
CA LEU A 33 1.54 -3.17 -3.10
C LEU A 33 2.30 -4.50 -2.97
N ALA A 34 2.99 -4.94 -4.03
CA ALA A 34 3.79 -6.16 -3.99
C ALA A 34 4.94 -6.06 -2.97
N GLU A 35 5.65 -4.93 -2.96
CA GLU A 35 6.73 -4.66 -1.99
C GLU A 35 6.22 -4.65 -0.54
N ILE A 36 5.07 -4.01 -0.28
CA ILE A 36 4.48 -3.94 1.06
C ILE A 36 4.03 -5.32 1.54
N ARG A 37 3.42 -6.13 0.66
CA ARG A 37 3.05 -7.51 0.99
C ARG A 37 4.26 -8.37 1.31
N HIS A 38 5.35 -8.22 0.56
CA HIS A 38 6.59 -8.92 0.84
C HIS A 38 7.13 -8.54 2.24
N ARG A 39 7.23 -7.24 2.54
CA ARG A 39 7.67 -6.76 3.86
C ARG A 39 6.74 -7.17 5.00
N GLN A 40 5.42 -7.21 4.76
CA GLN A 40 4.45 -7.70 5.74
C GLN A 40 4.70 -9.17 6.06
N SER A 41 4.95 -10.00 5.05
CA SER A 41 5.30 -11.41 5.23
C SER A 41 6.59 -11.58 6.04
N ASP A 42 7.62 -10.79 5.72
CA ASP A 42 8.90 -10.82 6.45
C ASP A 42 8.70 -10.41 7.91
N PHE A 43 7.93 -9.35 8.16
CA PHE A 43 7.59 -8.89 9.50
C PHE A 43 6.86 -9.98 10.30
N LEU A 44 5.78 -10.56 9.75
CA LEU A 44 5.02 -11.62 10.43
C LEU A 44 5.86 -12.86 10.71
N THR A 45 6.80 -13.18 9.82
CA THR A 45 7.75 -14.28 9.99
C THR A 45 8.73 -13.98 11.13
N ALA A 46 9.28 -12.76 11.17
CA ALA A 46 10.22 -12.32 12.19
C ALA A 46 9.60 -12.21 13.59
N THR A 47 8.31 -11.87 13.67
CA THR A 47 7.58 -11.73 14.95
C THR A 47 6.89 -13.00 15.41
N LYS A 48 7.06 -14.11 14.69
CA LYS A 48 6.37 -15.36 15.00
C LYS A 48 6.83 -15.93 16.34
N GLY A 49 5.90 -16.12 17.26
CA GLY A 49 6.17 -16.68 18.59
C GLY A 49 6.53 -15.63 19.64
N GLU A 50 6.65 -14.37 19.25
CA GLU A 50 6.73 -13.26 20.20
C GLU A 50 5.36 -13.05 20.89
N PRO A 51 5.34 -12.65 22.18
CA PRO A 51 4.09 -12.35 22.86
C PRO A 51 3.36 -11.17 22.19
N PRO A 52 2.04 -11.02 22.35
CA PRO A 52 1.35 -9.84 21.85
C PRO A 52 1.87 -8.59 22.56
N HIS A 53 2.31 -7.60 21.78
CA HIS A 53 2.71 -6.29 22.28
C HIS A 53 2.14 -5.22 21.35
N ASP A 54 1.60 -4.15 21.94
CA ASP A 54 0.85 -3.10 21.24
C ASP A 54 1.57 -2.57 20.00
N ARG A 55 2.89 -2.37 20.09
CA ARG A 55 3.70 -1.89 18.96
C ARG A 55 3.71 -2.84 17.76
N LEU A 56 3.76 -4.16 17.98
CA LEU A 56 3.71 -5.11 16.85
C LEU A 56 2.33 -5.14 16.21
N THR A 57 1.28 -5.05 17.03
CA THR A 57 -0.10 -4.94 16.56
C THR A 57 -0.30 -3.67 15.74
N ASP A 58 0.25 -2.53 16.19
CA ASP A 58 0.19 -1.26 15.47
C ASP A 58 0.90 -1.34 14.10
N VAL A 59 2.07 -1.98 14.05
CA VAL A 59 2.81 -2.18 12.80
C VAL A 59 2.04 -3.10 11.84
N ALA A 60 1.48 -4.21 12.34
CA ALA A 60 0.62 -5.08 11.54
C ALA A 60 -0.60 -4.32 10.98
N ALA A 61 -1.26 -3.51 11.81
CA ALA A 61 -2.38 -2.67 11.39
C ALA A 61 -1.97 -1.59 10.37
N ALA A 62 -0.74 -1.06 10.44
CA ALA A 62 -0.20 -0.15 9.44
C ALA A 62 0.00 -0.84 8.08
N PHE A 63 0.49 -2.09 8.07
CA PHE A 63 0.58 -2.89 6.84
C PHE A 63 -0.79 -3.11 6.19
N GLU A 64 -1.79 -3.54 6.97
CA GLU A 64 -3.15 -3.74 6.48
C GLU A 64 -3.74 -2.46 5.87
N ARG A 65 -3.60 -1.32 6.56
CA ARG A 65 -4.07 -0.02 6.03
C ARG A 65 -3.39 0.37 4.73
N LEU A 66 -2.09 0.11 4.58
CA LEU A 66 -1.35 0.39 3.36
C LEU A 66 -1.77 -0.52 2.20
N VAL A 67 -1.98 -1.81 2.48
CA VAL A 67 -2.49 -2.79 1.50
C VAL A 67 -3.85 -2.35 0.99
N ASP A 68 -4.80 -2.06 1.90
CA ASP A 68 -6.14 -1.60 1.56
C ASP A 68 -6.13 -0.33 0.68
N GLN A 69 -5.27 0.63 1.00
CA GLN A 69 -5.15 1.86 0.23
C GLN A 69 -4.67 1.59 -1.20
N LEU A 70 -3.63 0.77 -1.37
CA LEU A 70 -3.04 0.50 -2.68
C LEU A 70 -3.90 -0.44 -3.53
N GLU A 71 -4.63 -1.37 -2.93
CA GLU A 71 -5.60 -2.21 -3.64
C GLU A 71 -6.71 -1.36 -4.27
N ARG A 72 -7.23 -0.36 -3.55
CA ARG A 72 -8.25 0.56 -4.08
C ARG A 72 -7.74 1.37 -5.27
N VAL A 73 -6.47 1.80 -5.23
CA VAL A 73 -5.89 2.58 -6.33
C VAL A 73 -5.63 1.69 -7.55
N SER A 74 -5.02 0.51 -7.34
CA SER A 74 -4.68 -0.41 -8.44
C SER A 74 -5.91 -1.00 -9.14
N ARG A 75 -7.02 -1.19 -8.43
CA ARG A 75 -8.29 -1.73 -8.98
C ARG A 75 -9.26 -0.66 -9.46
N ALA A 76 -8.92 0.63 -9.38
CA ALA A 76 -9.82 1.70 -9.79
C ALA A 76 -10.19 1.55 -11.28
N PRO A 77 -11.50 1.57 -11.63
CA PRO A 77 -11.94 1.44 -13.02
C PRO A 77 -11.31 2.52 -13.90
N ARG A 78 -11.14 2.19 -15.19
CA ARG A 78 -10.55 3.09 -16.19
C ARG A 78 -11.39 4.35 -16.35
#